data_AF-A0AAD7PTH3-F1
#
_entry.id   AF-A0AAD7PTH3-F1
#
_cell.length_a   1.000
_cell.length_b   1.000
_cell.length_c   1.000
_cell.angle_alpha   90.00
_cell.angle_beta   90.00
_cell.angle_gamma   90.00
#
_symmetry.space_group_name_H-M   'P 1'
#
loop_
_entity.id
_entity.type
_entity.pdbx_description
1 polymer ?
#
loop_
_entity_poly.entity_id
_entity_poly.type
_entity_poly.pdbx_seq_one_letter_code
_entity_poly.pdbx_strand_id
1 'polypeptide(L)'
;MERDCLIAHGASANLHERLFTLSGSSQIHIYQKCKNVANVILRSVSSGRKIMGPYCRICESAEEIFKVNVPCGAKLLCQELFSMGINLKFETRLC
;
A
#
# COMPACT_ATOMS: atom_id res chain seq x y z
N MET A 1 5.85 23.75 10.59
CA MET A 1 7.00 24.68 10.62
C MET A 1 8.14 24.14 9.76
N GLU A 2 8.90 23.12 10.16
CA GLU A 2 10.05 22.64 9.35
C GLU A 2 9.66 22.15 7.95
N ARG A 3 8.56 21.40 7.85
CA ARG A 3 8.03 20.94 6.55
C ARG A 3 7.77 22.12 5.61
N ASP A 4 7.13 23.18 6.11
CA ASP A 4 6.71 24.30 5.29
C ASP A 4 7.93 25.10 4.79
N CYS A 5 8.98 25.23 5.62
CA CYS A 5 10.26 25.79 5.21
C CYS A 5 10.91 24.98 4.07
N LEU A 6 10.93 23.65 4.17
CA LEU A 6 11.51 22.79 3.13
C LEU A 6 10.71 22.86 1.81
N ILE A 7 9.38 22.96 1.90
CA ILE A 7 8.52 23.17 0.72
C ILE A 7 8.85 24.51 0.05
N ALA A 8 8.96 25.59 0.83
CA ALA A 8 9.27 26.93 0.31
C ALA A 8 10.62 27.00 -0.42
N HIS A 9 11.59 26.20 0.00
CA HIS A 9 12.91 26.10 -0.65
C HIS A 9 12.95 25.10 -1.83
N GLY A 10 11.84 24.44 -2.15
CA GLY A 10 11.81 23.41 -3.20
C GLY A 10 12.63 22.16 -2.86
N ALA A 11 12.94 21.92 -1.58
CA ALA A 11 13.77 20.82 -1.13
C ALA A 11 12.98 19.50 -1.04
N SER A 12 12.41 19.05 -2.15
CA SER A 12 11.53 17.88 -2.25
C SER A 12 12.23 16.58 -1.86
N ALA A 13 13.50 16.41 -2.20
CA ALA A 13 14.31 15.25 -1.82
C ALA A 13 14.47 15.15 -0.29
N ASN A 14 14.79 16.27 0.37
CA ASN A 14 14.91 16.31 1.84
C ASN A 14 13.57 16.04 2.54
N LEU A 15 12.46 16.51 1.96
CA LEU A 15 11.12 16.19 2.46
C LEU A 15 10.82 14.70 2.36
N HIS A 16 11.09 14.08 1.20
CA HIS A 16 10.90 12.64 1.03
C HIS A 16 11.77 11.85 2.00
N GLU A 17 13.05 12.21 2.14
CA GLU A 17 13.94 11.50 3.05
C GLU A 17 13.42 11.56 4.48
N ARG A 18 13.09 12.76 4.98
CA ARG A 18 12.65 12.96 6.37
C ARG A 18 11.26 12.39 6.67
N LEU A 19 10.30 12.59 5.78
CA LEU A 19 8.88 12.31 6.03
C LEU A 19 8.36 11.00 5.43
N PHE A 20 9.18 10.31 4.63
CA PHE A 20 8.81 9.02 4.04
C PHE A 20 9.84 7.95 4.35
N THR A 21 11.11 8.18 4.02
CA THR A 21 12.16 7.15 4.15
C THR A 21 12.50 6.92 5.62
N LEU A 22 12.84 7.99 6.35
CA LEU A 22 13.26 7.93 7.76
C LEU A 22 12.09 7.78 8.73
N SER A 23 10.88 8.18 8.36
CA SER A 23 9.67 8.02 9.18
C SER A 23 9.15 6.57 9.25
N GLY A 24 9.85 5.62 8.62
CA GLY A 24 9.42 4.24 8.48
C GLY A 24 8.61 4.02 7.22
N SER A 25 9.30 3.80 6.10
CA SER A 25 8.66 3.30 4.88
C SER A 25 8.10 1.89 5.10
N SER A 26 6.95 1.61 4.51
CA SER A 26 6.22 0.35 4.62
C SER A 26 5.67 -0.06 3.27
N GLN A 27 5.34 -1.35 3.12
CA GLN A 27 4.84 -1.89 1.87
C GLN A 27 3.37 -2.32 1.99
N ILE A 28 2.61 -1.98 0.95
CA ILE A 28 1.25 -2.46 0.70
C ILE A 28 1.19 -3.10 -0.69
N HIS A 29 0.22 -3.97 -0.88
CA HIS A 29 -0.07 -4.61 -2.17
C HIS A 29 -1.38 -4.07 -2.69
N ILE A 30 -1.46 -3.68 -3.96
CA ILE A 30 -2.63 -3.05 -4.56
C ILE A 30 -3.02 -3.87 -5.79
N TYR A 31 -4.27 -4.32 -5.85
CA TYR A 31 -4.78 -5.05 -7.01
C TYR A 31 -5.26 -4.06 -8.07
N GLN A 32 -4.72 -4.14 -9.28
CA GLN A 32 -4.91 -3.14 -10.33
C GLN A 32 -6.38 -2.88 -10.68
N LYS A 33 -7.15 -3.95 -10.84
CA LYS A 33 -8.53 -3.86 -11.36
C LYS A 33 -9.52 -3.27 -10.36
N CYS A 34 -9.48 -3.69 -9.08
CA CYS A 34 -10.40 -3.16 -8.06
C CYS A 34 -9.83 -2.01 -7.24
N LYS A 35 -8.55 -1.69 -7.43
CA LYS A 35 -7.84 -0.60 -6.76
C LYS A 35 -7.77 -0.73 -5.23
N ASN A 36 -8.08 -1.91 -4.69
CA ASN A 36 -8.08 -2.15 -3.26
C ASN A 36 -6.73 -2.72 -2.79
N VAL A 37 -6.44 -2.51 -1.51
CA VAL A 37 -5.30 -3.15 -0.86
C VAL A 37 -5.53 -4.66 -0.77
N ALA A 38 -4.58 -5.44 -1.29
CA ALA A 38 -4.54 -6.88 -1.17
C ALA A 38 -3.75 -7.28 0.09
N ASN A 39 -4.28 -8.27 0.82
CA ASN A 39 -3.61 -8.83 1.98
C ASN A 39 -2.76 -10.03 1.59
N VAL A 40 -1.65 -10.23 2.30
CA VAL A 40 -0.86 -11.47 2.20
C VAL A 40 -1.56 -12.52 3.05
N ILE A 41 -2.02 -13.60 2.42
CA ILE A 41 -2.76 -14.67 3.09
C ILE A 41 -2.20 -16.03 2.70
N LEU A 42 -2.41 -17.01 3.57
CA LEU A 42 -2.22 -18.42 3.24
C LEU A 42 -3.50 -18.92 2.56
N ARG A 43 -3.41 -19.39 1.31
CA ARG A 43 -4.54 -19.91 0.53
C ARG A 43 -4.24 -21.31 0.00
N SER A 44 -5.24 -22.19 -0.03
CA SER A 44 -5.17 -23.47 -0.73
C SER A 44 -5.40 -23.28 -2.23
N VAL A 45 -4.60 -23.94 -3.06
CA VAL A 45 -4.82 -23.99 -4.52
C VAL A 45 -5.35 -25.37 -4.91
N SER A 46 -5.92 -25.47 -6.11
CA SER A 46 -6.53 -26.71 -6.66
C SER A 46 -5.62 -27.94 -6.60
N SER A 47 -4.30 -27.77 -6.54
CA SER A 47 -3.32 -28.84 -6.38
C SER A 47 -3.17 -29.37 -4.94
N GLY A 48 -4.03 -28.95 -4.00
CA GLY A 48 -3.96 -29.32 -2.58
C GLY A 48 -2.84 -28.62 -1.79
N ARG A 49 -1.96 -27.88 -2.48
CA ARG A 49 -0.86 -27.13 -1.85
C ARG A 49 -1.39 -25.83 -1.24
N LYS A 50 -0.75 -25.37 -0.16
CA LYS A 50 -0.99 -24.04 0.42
C LYS A 50 0.10 -23.08 -0.05
N ILE A 51 -0.30 -21.93 -0.58
CA ILE A 51 0.60 -20.87 -1.03
C ILE A 51 0.36 -19.64 -0.16
N MET A 52 1.44 -19.03 0.32
CA MET A 52 1.42 -17.74 0.99
C MET A 52 1.73 -16.65 -0.05
N GLY A 53 0.86 -15.65 -0.15
CA GLY A 53 1.12 -14.54 -1.07
C GLY A 53 0.01 -13.50 -1.04
N PRO A 54 0.23 -12.34 -1.70
CA PRO A 54 -0.80 -11.34 -1.82
C PRO A 54 -1.97 -11.91 -2.62
N TYR A 55 -3.18 -11.56 -2.19
CA TYR A 55 -4.41 -12.03 -2.79
C TYR A 55 -5.52 -11.00 -2.57
N CYS A 56 -6.23 -10.67 -3.64
CA CYS A 56 -7.42 -9.84 -3.54
C CYS A 56 -8.61 -10.72 -3.19
N ARG A 57 -9.17 -10.55 -1.99
CA ARG A 57 -10.38 -11.28 -1.56
C ARG A 57 -11.66 -10.80 -2.25
N ILE A 58 -11.65 -9.59 -2.83
CA ILE A 58 -12.83 -9.00 -3.48
C ILE A 58 -12.96 -9.49 -4.92
N CYS A 59 -11.85 -9.66 -5.62
CA CYS A 59 -11.82 -10.15 -7.01
C CYS A 59 -11.39 -11.61 -7.12
N GLU A 60 -11.11 -12.26 -5.99
CA GLU A 60 -10.68 -13.65 -5.89
C GLU A 60 -9.46 -14.00 -6.78
N SER A 61 -8.56 -13.04 -6.97
CA SER A 61 -7.39 -13.18 -7.84
C SER A 61 -6.09 -12.78 -7.15
N ALA A 62 -5.00 -13.43 -7.58
CA ALA A 62 -3.62 -13.13 -7.17
C ALA A 62 -2.81 -12.42 -8.29
N GLU A 63 -3.43 -12.17 -9.44
CA GLU A 63 -2.78 -11.60 -10.63
C GLU A 63 -2.74 -10.07 -10.54
N GLU A 64 -1.89 -9.39 -11.31
CA GLU A 64 -1.89 -7.91 -11.42
C GLU A 64 -1.86 -7.17 -10.06
N ILE A 65 -1.11 -7.71 -9.10
CA ILE A 65 -0.89 -7.08 -7.80
C ILE A 65 0.42 -6.30 -7.83
N PHE A 66 0.34 -5.00 -7.60
CA PHE A 66 1.50 -4.13 -7.48
C PHE A 66 1.90 -3.93 -6.03
N LYS A 67 3.21 -3.97 -5.79
CA LYS A 67 3.80 -3.68 -4.50
C LYS A 67 4.20 -2.20 -4.47
N VAL A 68 3.69 -1.45 -3.51
CA VAL A 68 3.89 0.01 -3.40
C VAL A 68 4.44 0.35 -2.02
N ASN A 69 5.40 1.28 -2.00
CA ASN A 69 5.92 1.84 -0.75
C ASN A 69 5.01 2.99 -0.30
N VAL A 70 4.68 3.01 0.98
CA VAL A 70 3.87 4.04 1.65
C VAL A 70 4.49 4.36 3.01
N PRO A 71 4.23 5.53 3.61
CA PRO A 71 4.58 5.75 5.02
C PRO A 71 3.87 4.75 5.92
N CYS A 72 4.54 4.25 6.97
CA CYS A 72 3.94 3.31 7.92
C CYS A 72 2.61 3.81 8.50
N GLY A 73 2.54 5.11 8.84
CA GLY A 73 1.30 5.74 9.32
C GLY A 73 0.16 5.66 8.31
N ALA A 74 0.43 5.80 7.01
CA ALA A 74 -0.59 5.67 5.97
C ALA A 74 -1.11 4.23 5.87
N LYS A 75 -0.24 3.23 6.02
CA LYS A 75 -0.64 1.81 6.05
C LYS A 75 -1.59 1.51 7.23
N LEU A 76 -1.28 2.00 8.42
CA LEU A 76 -2.14 1.83 9.60
C LEU A 76 -3.47 2.55 9.43
N LEU A 77 -3.45 3.80 8.95
CA LEU A 77 -4.66 4.57 8.65
C LEU A 77 -5.59 3.82 7.68
N CYS A 78 -5.04 3.19 6.64
CA CYS A 78 -5.83 2.37 5.71
C CYS A 78 -6.51 1.19 6.42
N GLN A 79 -5.82 0.55 7.37
CA GLN A 79 -6.35 -0.58 8.13
C GLN A 79 -7.44 -0.16 9.12
N GLU A 80 -7.24 0.97 9.81
CA GLU A 80 -8.22 1.54 10.73
C GLU A 80 -9.49 1.97 9.99
N LEU A 81 -9.37 2.69 8.87
CA LEU A 81 -10.52 3.04 8.03
C LEU A 81 -11.25 1.81 7.51
N PHE A 82 -10.52 0.79 7.08
CA PHE A 82 -11.13 -0.48 6.65
C PHE A 82 -11.91 -1.15 7.79
N SER A 83 -11.40 -1.10 9.03
CA SER A 83 -12.10 -1.62 10.22
C SER A 83 -13.41 -0.89 10.53
N MET A 84 -13.53 0.36 10.08
CA MET A 84 -14.74 1.18 10.17
C MET A 84 -15.66 1.03 8.95
N GLY A 85 -15.36 0.12 8.01
CA GLY A 85 -16.11 -0.06 6.78
C GLY A 85 -15.83 0.98 5.69
N ILE A 86 -14.80 1.81 5.87
CA ILE A 86 -14.37 2.81 4.89
C ILE A 86 -13.25 2.22 4.04
N ASN A 87 -13.49 2.10 2.73
CA ASN A 87 -12.53 1.52 1.80
C ASN A 87 -11.84 2.57 0.94
N LEU A 88 -10.52 2.66 1.02
CA LEU A 88 -9.68 3.52 0.19
C LEU A 88 -9.28 2.82 -1.12
N LYS A 89 -9.48 3.49 -2.24
CA LYS A 89 -9.08 3.00 -3.57
C LYS A 89 -7.85 3.73 -4.09
N PHE A 90 -6.87 2.97 -4.57
CA PHE A 90 -5.60 3.45 -5.08
C PHE A 90 -5.47 3.19 -6.58
N GLU A 91 -5.36 4.26 -7.37
CA GLU A 91 -5.07 4.14 -8.79
C GLU A 91 -3.56 3.98 -9.01
N THR A 92 -3.16 2.89 -9.64
CA THR A 92 -1.77 2.63 -10.03
C THR A 92 -1.61 2.77 -11.52
N ARG A 93 -0.54 3.45 -11.95
CA ARG A 93 -0.12 3.55 -13.35
C ARG A 93 1.32 3.06 -13.46
N LEU A 94 1.62 2.33 -14.53
CA LEU A 94 2.99 1.98 -14.88
C LEU A 94 3.64 3.22 -15.48
N CYS A 95 4.77 3.63 -14.91
CA CYS A 95 5.59 4.74 -15.40
C CYS A 95 6.70 4.19 -16.30
#